data_AF-A0AAV0CDZ1-F1
#
_entry.id   AF-A0AAV0CDZ1-F1
#
_cell.length_a   1.000
_cell.length_b   1.000
_cell.length_c   1.000
_cell.angle_alpha   90.00
_cell.angle_beta   90.00
_cell.angle_gamma   90.00
#
_symmetry.space_group_name_H-M   'P 1'
#
loop_
_entity.id
_entity.type
_entity.pdbx_description
1 polymer ?
#
loop_
_entity_poly.entity_id
_entity_poly.type
_entity_poly.pdbx_seq_one_letter_code
_entity_poly.pdbx_strand_id
1 'polypeptide(L)'
;MSLKGLQPQWKRPFPPRLPVLDNDLVWLNPDDKDHHLLWDHGMCGVELVAKAFKSPLNPSEQKQILMDLEKNPMLVYHCGLTPITLVELVEKNPLIAVKALVKLVNSPVIANYFTALVDNEMSPHSMAVVYNLTQADNVKLPTEFIRSCITKSISSCKNIKDDEFSQERRARLVCVFIQNLIQKDNSIVGKYCAHSQFYT
;
A
#
# COMPACT_ATOMS: atom_id res chain seq x y z
N MET A 1 -24.64 -13.07 -67.78
CA MET A 1 -25.84 -12.98 -66.92
C MET A 1 -25.41 -13.21 -65.48
N SER A 2 -25.67 -12.25 -64.58
CA SER A 2 -25.16 -12.26 -63.20
C SER A 2 -26.26 -12.71 -62.22
N LEU A 3 -26.01 -13.76 -61.44
CA LEU A 3 -26.92 -14.34 -60.42
C LEU A 3 -27.00 -13.46 -59.14
N LYS A 4 -27.07 -12.14 -59.28
CA LYS A 4 -27.31 -11.24 -58.14
C LYS A 4 -28.81 -11.21 -57.84
N GLY A 5 -29.24 -12.00 -56.86
CA GLY A 5 -30.63 -11.97 -56.38
C GLY A 5 -31.13 -13.23 -55.67
N LEU A 6 -30.41 -14.34 -55.71
CA LEU A 6 -30.83 -15.62 -55.10
C LEU A 6 -30.39 -15.80 -53.64
N GLN A 7 -29.88 -14.75 -52.99
CA GLN A 7 -29.49 -14.85 -51.58
C GLN A 7 -30.70 -14.56 -50.69
N PRO A 8 -31.09 -15.46 -49.78
CA PRO A 8 -32.23 -15.25 -48.90
C PRO A 8 -31.98 -13.99 -48.06
N GLN A 9 -32.96 -13.08 -48.03
CA GLN A 9 -32.88 -11.90 -47.17
C GLN A 9 -32.96 -12.36 -45.72
N TRP A 10 -31.89 -12.14 -44.95
CA TRP A 10 -31.84 -12.41 -43.51
C TRP A 10 -32.72 -11.41 -42.75
N LYS A 11 -34.03 -11.60 -42.82
CA LYS A 11 -34.99 -10.88 -41.99
C LYS A 11 -35.07 -11.60 -40.65
N ARG A 12 -34.63 -10.94 -39.59
CA ARG A 12 -34.87 -11.34 -38.20
C ARG A 12 -36.01 -10.48 -37.66
N PRO A 13 -37.28 -10.80 -37.96
CA PRO A 13 -38.39 -10.08 -37.36
C PRO A 13 -38.31 -10.22 -35.84
N PHE A 14 -38.61 -9.12 -35.13
CA PHE A 14 -38.65 -9.14 -33.67
C PHE A 14 -39.65 -10.21 -33.21
N PRO A 15 -39.30 -11.06 -32.22
CA PRO A 15 -40.19 -12.12 -31.77
C PRO A 15 -41.56 -11.55 -31.37
N PRO A 16 -42.67 -12.15 -31.82
CA PRO A 16 -44.00 -11.66 -31.50
C PRO A 16 -44.20 -11.74 -29.99
N ARG A 17 -44.66 -10.64 -29.38
CA ARG A 17 -45.07 -10.63 -27.98
C ARG A 17 -46.41 -11.35 -27.89
N LEU A 18 -46.40 -12.56 -27.37
CA LEU A 18 -47.62 -13.32 -27.09
C LEU A 18 -48.36 -12.67 -25.91
N PRO A 19 -49.71 -12.69 -25.92
CA PRO A 19 -50.48 -12.27 -24.76
C PRO A 19 -50.24 -13.23 -23.59
N VAL A 20 -50.24 -12.69 -22.37
CA VAL A 20 -50.12 -13.48 -21.13
C VAL A 20 -51.42 -14.28 -20.94
N LEU A 21 -51.31 -15.59 -20.74
CA LEU A 21 -52.44 -16.49 -20.46
C LEU A 21 -52.74 -16.54 -18.95
N ASP A 22 -53.96 -16.91 -18.57
CA ASP A 22 -54.44 -16.87 -17.17
C ASP A 22 -53.62 -17.74 -16.18
N ASN A 23 -52.82 -18.68 -16.67
CA ASN A 23 -51.94 -19.55 -15.87
C ASN A 23 -50.44 -19.22 -16.03
N ASP A 24 -50.08 -18.17 -16.74
CA ASP A 24 -48.68 -17.79 -16.93
C ASP A 24 -48.16 -17.07 -15.67
N LEU A 25 -47.06 -17.59 -15.11
CA LEU A 25 -46.31 -16.90 -14.07
C LEU A 25 -45.61 -15.68 -14.69
N VAL A 26 -46.08 -14.48 -14.36
CA VAL A 26 -45.39 -13.24 -14.70
C VAL A 26 -44.08 -13.23 -13.92
N TRP A 27 -42.95 -13.19 -14.63
CA TRP A 27 -41.67 -12.86 -13.98
C TRP A 27 -41.87 -11.52 -13.28
N LEU A 28 -41.79 -11.52 -11.94
CA LEU A 28 -41.73 -10.30 -11.15
C LEU A 28 -40.51 -9.53 -11.66
N ASN A 29 -40.75 -8.60 -12.57
CA ASN A 29 -39.83 -7.52 -12.84
C ASN A 29 -40.15 -6.54 -11.72
N PRO A 30 -39.31 -6.42 -10.68
CA PRO A 30 -39.56 -5.45 -9.64
C PRO A 30 -39.50 -4.08 -10.30
N ASP A 31 -40.68 -3.54 -10.64
CA ASP A 31 -40.87 -2.15 -11.07
C ASP A 31 -40.63 -1.16 -9.91
N ASP A 32 -39.96 -1.62 -8.84
CA ASP A 32 -39.42 -0.77 -7.80
C ASP A 32 -38.39 0.16 -8.45
N LYS A 33 -38.86 1.36 -8.80
CA LYS A 33 -38.02 2.50 -9.18
C LYS A 33 -37.01 2.87 -8.09
N ASP A 34 -37.09 2.23 -6.93
CA ASP A 34 -36.19 2.36 -5.78
C ASP A 34 -35.09 1.28 -5.79
N HIS A 35 -34.52 0.99 -6.98
CA HIS A 35 -33.19 0.39 -7.04
C HIS A 35 -32.17 1.46 -6.65
N HIS A 36 -32.10 1.78 -5.36
CA HIS A 36 -31.01 2.60 -4.85
C HIS A 36 -29.74 1.78 -4.97
N LEU A 37 -28.74 2.34 -5.66
CA LEU A 37 -27.36 1.85 -5.60
C LEU A 37 -26.91 1.93 -4.13
N LEU A 38 -27.08 0.82 -3.42
CA LEU A 38 -26.46 0.61 -2.11
C LEU A 38 -24.98 0.38 -2.37
N TRP A 39 -24.25 1.48 -2.57
CA TRP A 39 -22.80 1.44 -2.53
C TRP A 39 -22.40 0.92 -1.17
N ASP A 40 -21.69 -0.20 -1.13
CA ASP A 40 -21.02 -0.60 0.10
C ASP A 40 -20.07 0.53 0.45
N HIS A 41 -20.36 1.27 1.52
CA HIS A 41 -19.52 2.39 1.95
C HIS A 41 -18.11 1.90 2.36
N GLY A 42 -17.90 0.59 2.49
CA GLY A 42 -16.57 -0.03 2.56
C GLY A 42 -15.74 0.08 1.26
N MET A 43 -16.35 0.36 0.11
CA MET A 43 -15.66 0.50 -1.18
C MET A 43 -15.09 1.92 -1.42
N CYS A 44 -15.58 2.94 -0.71
CA CYS A 44 -15.05 4.31 -0.83
C CYS A 44 -13.55 4.40 -0.44
N GLY A 45 -13.11 3.56 0.51
CA GLY A 45 -11.71 3.45 0.90
C GLY A 45 -10.80 2.96 -0.23
N VAL A 46 -11.30 2.13 -1.15
CA VAL A 46 -10.50 1.57 -2.26
C VAL A 46 -10.16 2.64 -3.29
N GLU A 47 -11.10 3.54 -3.59
CA GLU A 47 -10.87 4.66 -4.52
C GLU A 47 -9.88 5.68 -3.95
N LEU A 48 -10.00 5.98 -2.65
CA LEU A 48 -9.08 6.89 -1.97
C LEU A 48 -7.66 6.32 -1.89
N VAL A 49 -7.51 5.02 -1.66
CA VAL A 49 -6.20 4.35 -1.69
C VAL A 49 -5.64 4.28 -3.12
N ALA A 50 -6.48 4.02 -4.12
CA ALA A 50 -6.08 4.10 -5.53
C ALA A 50 -5.59 5.50 -5.92
N LYS A 51 -6.20 6.55 -5.35
CA LYS A 51 -5.75 7.94 -5.49
C LYS A 51 -4.42 8.18 -4.75
N ALA A 52 -4.23 7.58 -3.57
CA ALA A 52 -3.00 7.67 -2.78
C ALA A 52 -1.76 7.15 -3.53
N PHE A 53 -1.92 6.14 -4.39
CA PHE A 53 -0.83 5.64 -5.24
C PHE A 53 -0.47 6.60 -6.36
N LYS A 54 -1.41 7.44 -6.81
CA LYS A 54 -1.23 8.32 -7.99
C LYS A 54 -0.78 9.71 -7.60
N SER A 55 -1.32 10.29 -6.53
CA SER A 55 -1.04 11.67 -6.11
C SER A 55 -0.99 11.81 -4.57
N PRO A 56 -0.35 12.87 -4.06
CA PRO A 56 -0.52 13.28 -2.66
C PRO A 56 -2.00 13.54 -2.37
N LEU A 57 -2.45 13.12 -1.20
CA LEU A 57 -3.84 13.31 -0.78
C LEU A 57 -4.04 14.61 -0.02
N ASN A 58 -5.25 15.15 -0.10
CA ASN A 58 -5.62 16.32 0.69
C ASN A 58 -5.74 15.95 2.18
N PRO A 59 -5.53 16.88 3.12
CA PRO A 59 -5.58 16.58 4.56
C PRO A 59 -6.88 15.93 5.03
N SER A 60 -8.02 16.30 4.42
CA SER A 60 -9.32 15.68 4.69
C SER A 60 -9.39 14.22 4.22
N GLU A 61 -8.88 13.94 3.02
CA GLU A 61 -8.83 12.59 2.44
C GLU A 61 -7.87 11.68 3.22
N GLN A 62 -6.72 12.23 3.65
CA GLN A 62 -5.77 11.51 4.47
C GLN A 62 -6.38 11.09 5.81
N LYS A 63 -7.13 11.98 6.48
CA LYS A 63 -7.84 11.62 7.71
C LYS A 63 -8.88 10.52 7.47
N GLN A 64 -9.64 10.61 6.39
CA GLN A 64 -10.65 9.62 6.05
C GLN A 64 -10.04 8.23 5.83
N ILE A 65 -8.98 8.11 5.02
CA ILE A 65 -8.29 6.83 4.81
C ILE A 65 -7.72 6.27 6.12
N LEU A 66 -7.16 7.12 6.98
CA LEU A 66 -6.63 6.68 8.27
C LEU A 66 -7.74 6.13 9.18
N MET A 67 -8.91 6.78 9.20
CA MET A 67 -10.09 6.30 9.92
C MET A 67 -10.61 4.98 9.33
N ASP A 68 -10.66 4.87 8.01
CA ASP A 68 -11.11 3.67 7.32
C ASP A 68 -10.16 2.49 7.60
N LEU A 69 -8.85 2.71 7.58
CA LEU A 69 -7.83 1.71 7.95
C LEU A 69 -7.89 1.28 9.43
N GLU A 70 -8.39 2.15 10.31
CA GLU A 70 -8.65 1.79 11.71
C GLU A 70 -9.93 0.98 11.86
N LYS A 71 -10.99 1.36 11.16
CA LYS A 71 -12.29 0.70 11.19
C LYS A 71 -12.26 -0.68 10.53
N ASN A 72 -11.55 -0.81 9.41
CA ASN A 72 -11.45 -2.05 8.65
C ASN A 72 -9.99 -2.35 8.25
N PRO A 73 -9.24 -3.11 9.08
CA PRO A 73 -7.88 -3.51 8.78
C PRO A 73 -7.74 -4.36 7.50
N MET A 74 -8.81 -5.01 7.04
CA MET A 74 -8.78 -5.83 5.83
C MET A 74 -8.71 -5.00 4.55
N LEU A 75 -8.98 -3.69 4.61
CA LEU A 75 -8.88 -2.81 3.44
C LEU A 75 -7.50 -2.90 2.79
N VAL A 76 -6.43 -3.01 3.57
CA VAL A 76 -5.06 -3.10 3.02
C VAL A 76 -4.92 -4.25 2.01
N TYR A 77 -5.61 -5.36 2.23
CA TYR A 77 -5.60 -6.52 1.31
C TYR A 77 -6.45 -6.29 0.05
N HIS A 78 -7.52 -5.51 0.14
CA HIS A 78 -8.42 -5.21 -0.98
C HIS A 78 -7.98 -4.03 -1.83
N CYS A 79 -7.05 -3.20 -1.33
CA CYS A 79 -6.57 -2.00 -2.02
C CYS A 79 -5.53 -2.27 -3.12
N GLY A 80 -5.14 -3.53 -3.36
CA GLY A 80 -4.05 -3.85 -4.30
C GLY A 80 -2.69 -3.32 -3.85
N LEU A 81 -2.47 -3.21 -2.54
CA LEU A 81 -1.14 -2.90 -2.02
C LEU A 81 -0.21 -4.07 -2.36
N THR A 82 0.86 -3.76 -3.09
CA THR A 82 1.93 -4.70 -3.48
C THR A 82 3.26 -4.09 -3.06
N PRO A 83 4.35 -4.86 -2.98
CA PRO A 83 5.66 -4.31 -2.62
C PRO A 83 6.11 -3.16 -3.56
N ILE A 84 5.72 -3.20 -4.83
CA ILE A 84 6.03 -2.16 -5.82
C ILE A 84 5.19 -0.91 -5.57
N THR A 85 3.87 -1.05 -5.41
CA THR A 85 2.98 0.10 -5.16
C THR A 85 3.19 0.72 -3.77
N LEU A 86 3.74 -0.04 -2.81
CA LEU A 86 4.16 0.49 -1.52
C LEU A 86 5.24 1.55 -1.68
N VAL A 87 6.25 1.30 -2.52
CA VAL A 87 7.32 2.27 -2.77
C VAL A 87 6.76 3.58 -3.32
N GLU A 88 5.85 3.50 -4.29
CA GLU A 88 5.17 4.67 -4.84
C GLU A 88 4.34 5.41 -3.78
N LEU A 89 3.69 4.66 -2.88
CA LEU A 89 2.92 5.22 -1.77
C LEU A 89 3.83 5.92 -0.74
N VAL A 90 5.01 5.38 -0.45
CA VAL A 90 5.98 5.97 0.48
C VAL A 90 6.45 7.33 0.00
N GLU A 91 6.73 7.46 -1.31
CA GLU A 91 7.19 8.72 -1.91
C GLU A 91 6.09 9.79 -1.92
N LYS A 92 4.82 9.41 -2.10
CA LYS A 92 3.70 10.38 -2.19
C LYS A 92 3.02 10.68 -0.86
N ASN A 93 2.85 9.65 -0.02
CA ASN A 93 2.03 9.66 1.19
C ASN A 93 2.66 8.79 2.31
N PRO A 94 3.78 9.21 2.91
CA PRO A 94 4.55 8.39 3.85
C PRO A 94 3.78 7.99 5.12
N LEU A 95 2.90 8.86 5.63
CA LEU A 95 2.13 8.57 6.85
C LEU A 95 1.10 7.45 6.66
N ILE A 96 0.50 7.36 5.46
CA ILE A 96 -0.45 6.30 5.12
C ILE A 96 0.31 4.97 4.97
N ALA A 97 1.49 5.01 4.36
CA ALA A 97 2.36 3.83 4.24
C ALA A 97 2.73 3.24 5.61
N VAL A 98 3.08 4.08 6.59
CA VAL A 98 3.33 3.61 7.97
C VAL A 98 2.11 2.89 8.53
N LYS A 99 0.93 3.50 8.47
CA LYS A 99 -0.28 2.92 9.07
C LYS A 99 -0.65 1.59 8.40
N ALA A 100 -0.52 1.50 7.07
CA ALA A 100 -0.74 0.27 6.32
C ALA A 100 0.26 -0.83 6.72
N LEU A 101 1.55 -0.49 6.83
CA LEU A 101 2.61 -1.43 7.25
C LEU A 101 2.42 -1.93 8.69
N VAL A 102 2.00 -1.07 9.62
CA VAL A 102 1.67 -1.48 10.99
C VAL A 102 0.55 -2.52 11.01
N LYS A 103 -0.45 -2.40 10.12
CA LYS A 103 -1.53 -3.40 10.00
C LYS A 103 -1.06 -4.71 9.35
N LEU A 104 -0.05 -4.66 8.50
CA LEU A 104 0.51 -5.82 7.80
C LEU A 104 1.66 -6.51 8.55
N VAL A 105 2.18 -5.93 9.65
CA VAL A 105 3.40 -6.45 10.31
C VAL A 105 3.29 -7.90 10.79
N ASN A 106 2.09 -8.33 11.18
CA ASN A 106 1.82 -9.70 11.63
C ASN A 106 1.50 -10.66 10.47
N SER A 107 1.45 -10.16 9.24
CA SER A 107 1.18 -10.95 8.04
C SER A 107 2.45 -11.66 7.57
N PRO A 108 2.36 -12.92 7.11
CA PRO A 108 3.52 -13.66 6.59
C PRO A 108 4.14 -13.01 5.34
N VAL A 109 3.41 -12.12 4.66
CA VAL A 109 3.85 -11.47 3.41
C VAL A 109 4.73 -10.23 3.69
N ILE A 110 4.81 -9.75 4.94
CA ILE A 110 5.48 -8.49 5.29
C ILE A 110 6.96 -8.46 4.86
N ALA A 111 7.64 -9.61 4.85
CA ALA A 111 9.04 -9.71 4.45
C ALA A 111 9.28 -9.14 3.04
N ASN A 112 8.37 -9.41 2.09
CA ASN A 112 8.49 -8.92 0.71
C ASN A 112 8.35 -7.39 0.63
N TYR A 113 7.52 -6.79 1.48
CA TYR A 113 7.36 -5.33 1.55
C TYR A 113 8.60 -4.66 2.14
N PHE A 114 9.18 -5.25 3.17
CA PHE A 114 10.44 -4.80 3.76
C PHE A 114 11.61 -4.91 2.77
N THR A 115 11.70 -5.99 2.02
CA THR A 115 12.69 -6.14 0.94
C THR A 115 12.52 -5.04 -0.10
N ALA A 116 11.31 -4.80 -0.61
CA ALA A 116 11.06 -3.74 -1.59
C ALA A 116 11.38 -2.33 -1.05
N LEU A 117 11.06 -2.06 0.23
CA LEU A 117 11.36 -0.78 0.87
C LEU A 117 12.87 -0.52 0.95
N VAL A 118 13.66 -1.56 1.20
CA VAL A 118 15.12 -1.44 1.27
C VAL A 118 15.75 -1.51 -0.12
N ASP A 119 15.12 -2.19 -1.08
CA ASP A 119 15.62 -2.34 -2.45
C ASP A 119 15.55 -1.07 -3.29
N ASN A 120 14.53 -0.24 -3.09
CA ASN A 120 14.35 0.98 -3.87
C ASN A 120 15.19 2.20 -3.42
N GLU A 121 16.34 1.97 -2.78
CA GLU A 121 17.17 3.00 -2.13
C GLU A 121 16.51 3.68 -0.92
N MET A 122 17.26 3.90 0.16
CA MET A 122 16.75 4.57 1.37
C MET A 122 16.55 6.06 1.09
N SER A 123 15.41 6.43 0.49
CA SER A 123 14.98 7.82 0.38
C SER A 123 14.68 8.42 1.78
N PRO A 124 14.70 9.75 1.95
CA PRO A 124 14.30 10.36 3.22
C PRO A 124 12.89 9.95 3.68
N HIS A 125 11.96 9.75 2.73
CA HIS A 125 10.62 9.26 3.01
C HIS A 125 10.64 7.81 3.51
N SER A 126 11.43 6.94 2.88
CA SER A 126 11.62 5.55 3.33
C SER A 126 12.26 5.47 4.72
N MET A 127 13.27 6.29 5.01
CA MET A 127 13.86 6.38 6.37
C MET A 127 12.83 6.85 7.40
N ALA A 128 12.03 7.86 7.07
CA ALA A 128 10.97 8.33 7.96
C ALA A 128 9.93 7.25 8.23
N VAL A 129 9.56 6.46 7.22
CA VAL A 129 8.64 5.32 7.39
C VAL A 129 9.24 4.27 8.34
N VAL A 130 10.50 3.86 8.12
CA VAL A 130 11.18 2.89 9.00
C VAL A 130 11.28 3.42 10.44
N TYR A 131 11.60 4.71 10.61
CA TYR A 131 11.65 5.35 11.92
C TYR A 131 10.29 5.35 12.62
N ASN A 132 9.21 5.71 11.91
CA ASN A 132 7.87 5.67 12.50
C ASN A 132 7.42 4.24 12.83
N LEU A 133 7.87 3.24 12.06
CA LEU A 133 7.63 1.83 12.38
C LEU A 133 8.35 1.39 13.65
N THR A 134 9.58 1.88 13.92
CA THR A 134 10.29 1.55 15.17
C THR A 134 9.67 2.23 16.39
N GLN A 135 9.00 3.37 16.18
CA GLN A 135 8.25 4.02 17.24
C GLN A 135 6.92 3.31 17.56
N ALA A 136 6.35 2.55 16.61
CA ALA A 136 5.09 1.85 16.82
C ALA A 136 5.25 0.62 17.73
N ASP A 137 4.48 0.55 18.82
CA ASP A 137 4.62 -0.46 19.88
C ASP A 137 4.36 -1.92 19.43
N ASN A 138 3.62 -2.11 18.33
CA ASN A 138 3.24 -3.43 17.83
C ASN A 138 4.21 -4.01 16.79
N VAL A 139 5.32 -3.34 16.49
CA VAL A 139 6.23 -3.71 15.41
C VAL A 139 7.57 -4.18 15.98
N LYS A 140 7.86 -5.47 15.85
CA LYS A 140 9.22 -6.02 16.07
C LYS A 140 9.87 -6.24 14.71
N LEU A 141 10.84 -5.41 14.37
CA LEU A 141 11.55 -5.52 13.10
C LEU A 141 12.58 -6.67 13.15
N PRO A 142 12.70 -7.50 12.11
CA PRO A 142 13.74 -8.52 12.03
C PRO A 142 15.14 -7.89 12.02
N THR A 143 16.12 -8.52 12.70
CA THR A 143 17.50 -8.01 12.75
C THR A 143 18.16 -7.95 11.37
N GLU A 144 17.84 -8.88 10.47
CA GLU A 144 18.33 -8.85 9.08
C GLU A 144 17.84 -7.62 8.31
N PHE A 145 16.59 -7.21 8.55
CA PHE A 145 16.04 -5.99 7.96
C PHE A 145 16.78 -4.76 8.45
N ILE A 146 17.01 -4.65 9.75
CA ILE A 146 17.73 -3.53 10.36
C ILE A 146 19.16 -3.42 9.81
N ARG A 147 19.89 -4.55 9.71
CA ARG A 147 21.23 -4.58 9.11
C ARG A 147 21.22 -4.08 7.68
N SER A 148 20.28 -4.56 6.87
CA SER A 148 20.14 -4.11 5.48
C SER A 148 19.82 -2.61 5.38
N CYS A 149 18.92 -2.09 6.23
CA CYS A 149 18.65 -0.66 6.34
C CYS A 149 19.92 0.14 6.69
N ILE A 150 20.72 -0.30 7.66
CA ILE A 150 21.97 0.37 8.04
C ILE A 150 22.94 0.40 6.86
N THR A 151 23.20 -0.76 6.24
CA THR A 151 24.13 -0.86 5.10
C THR A 151 23.68 0.02 3.92
N LYS A 152 22.39 0.02 3.58
CA LYS A 152 21.86 0.81 2.47
C LYS A 152 21.81 2.31 2.77
N SER A 153 21.49 2.71 4.00
CA SER A 153 21.54 4.12 4.43
C SER A 153 22.96 4.68 4.37
N ILE A 154 23.97 3.91 4.79
CA ILE A 154 25.39 4.29 4.67
C ILE A 154 25.80 4.39 3.19
N SER A 155 25.40 3.42 2.37
CA SER A 155 25.66 3.47 0.92
C SER A 155 24.98 4.65 0.23
N SER A 156 23.77 5.03 0.67
CA SER A 156 23.05 6.21 0.16
C SER A 156 23.82 7.51 0.43
N CYS A 157 24.53 7.62 1.55
CA CYS A 157 25.42 8.76 1.82
C CYS A 157 26.61 8.84 0.85
N LYS A 158 27.10 7.71 0.33
CA LYS A 158 28.27 7.66 -0.57
C LYS A 158 27.96 8.03 -2.02
N ASN A 159 26.70 7.92 -2.45
CA ASN A 159 26.30 8.09 -3.85
C ASN A 159 25.98 9.55 -4.25
N ILE A 160 25.96 10.50 -3.33
CA ILE A 160 25.64 11.91 -3.61
C ILE A 160 26.91 12.61 -4.05
N LYS A 161 27.28 12.54 -5.33
CA LYS A 161 28.63 12.92 -5.76
C LYS A 161 28.95 14.43 -5.77
N ASP A 162 28.00 15.35 -5.57
CA ASP A 162 28.20 16.75 -6.02
C ASP A 162 27.94 17.89 -5.02
N ASP A 163 27.77 17.64 -3.71
CA ASP A 163 27.75 18.74 -2.72
C ASP A 163 28.13 18.23 -1.31
N GLU A 164 29.32 18.60 -0.83
CA GLU A 164 29.87 18.22 0.48
C GLU A 164 28.92 18.61 1.63
N PHE A 165 28.23 19.76 1.49
CA PHE A 165 27.25 20.23 2.46
C PHE A 165 25.98 19.36 2.51
N SER A 166 25.44 19.00 1.35
CA SER A 166 24.29 18.10 1.26
C SER A 166 24.61 16.68 1.75
N GLN A 167 25.84 16.19 1.54
CA GLN A 167 26.32 14.94 2.12
C GLN A 167 26.39 15.02 3.64
N GLU A 168 27.02 16.06 4.20
CA GLU A 168 27.19 16.20 5.65
C GLU A 168 25.83 16.26 6.36
N ARG A 169 24.89 17.04 5.82
CA ARG A 169 23.52 17.13 6.35
C ARG A 169 22.80 15.77 6.32
N ARG A 170 22.96 14.99 5.24
CA ARG A 170 22.35 13.65 5.13
C ARG A 170 23.03 12.65 6.07
N ALA A 171 24.35 12.68 6.19
CA ALA A 171 25.09 11.82 7.09
C ALA A 171 24.65 12.02 8.54
N ARG A 172 24.46 13.28 8.98
CA ARG A 172 23.89 13.59 10.31
C ARG A 172 22.50 12.99 10.51
N LEU A 173 21.61 13.08 9.52
CA LEU A 173 20.27 12.47 9.59
C LEU A 173 20.33 10.94 9.67
N VAL A 174 21.18 10.30 8.87
CA VAL A 174 21.39 8.84 8.90
C VAL A 174 21.95 8.40 10.25
N CYS A 175 22.90 9.14 10.82
CA CYS A 175 23.44 8.86 12.14
C CYS A 175 22.36 8.89 13.23
N VAL A 176 21.53 9.94 13.25
CA VAL A 176 20.41 10.04 14.21
C VAL A 176 19.40 8.90 14.00
N PHE A 177 19.09 8.57 12.75
CA PHE A 177 18.22 7.45 12.42
C PHE A 177 18.78 6.12 12.94
N ILE A 178 20.05 5.82 12.71
CA ILE A 178 20.71 4.59 13.20
C ILE A 178 20.75 4.57 14.73
N GLN A 179 21.07 5.68 15.38
CA GLN A 179 21.06 5.78 16.84
C GLN A 179 19.69 5.44 17.42
N ASN A 180 18.63 5.97 16.82
CA ASN A 180 17.25 5.67 17.23
C ASN A 180 16.89 4.20 17.00
N LEU A 181 17.30 3.60 15.87
CA LEU A 181 17.10 2.17 15.61
C LEU A 181 17.74 1.31 16.71
N ILE A 182 18.99 1.62 17.08
CA ILE A 182 19.75 0.86 18.08
C ILE A 182 19.16 1.05 19.50
N GLN A 183 18.75 2.26 19.87
CA GLN A 183 18.19 2.53 21.20
C GLN A 183 16.84 1.88 21.44
N LYS A 184 15.97 1.82 20.43
CA LYS A 184 14.66 1.16 20.52
C LYS A 184 14.81 -0.36 20.60
N ASP A 185 15.79 -0.91 19.90
CA ASP A 185 16.05 -2.35 19.86
C ASP A 185 17.04 -2.75 20.97
N ASN A 186 16.65 -2.55 22.24
CA ASN A 186 17.44 -2.86 23.44
C ASN A 186 17.93 -4.33 23.52
N SER A 187 17.48 -5.22 22.63
CA SER A 187 18.01 -6.57 22.41
C SER A 187 19.41 -6.59 21.77
N ILE A 188 19.78 -5.55 21.01
CA ILE A 188 21.06 -5.45 20.28
C ILE A 188 22.17 -4.93 21.20
N VAL A 189 21.87 -3.94 22.04
CA VAL A 189 22.84 -3.33 22.98
C VAL A 189 23.38 -4.37 23.99
N GLY A 190 22.54 -5.28 24.48
CA GLY A 190 22.97 -6.35 25.38
C GLY A 190 23.96 -7.36 24.76
N LYS A 191 23.90 -7.59 23.44
CA LYS A 191 24.81 -8.52 22.75
C LYS A 191 26.15 -7.89 22.36
N TYR A 192 26.17 -6.59 22.07
CA TYR A 192 27.43 -5.88 21.78
C TYR A 192 28.19 -5.47 23.05
N CYS A 193 27.51 -5.15 24.16
CA CYS A 193 28.18 -4.93 25.45
C CYS A 193 28.74 -6.22 26.08
N ALA A 194 28.14 -7.38 25.80
CA ALA A 194 28.70 -8.67 26.26
C ALA A 194 29.99 -9.08 25.53
N HIS A 195 30.27 -8.54 24.33
CA HIS A 195 31.53 -8.77 23.62
C HIS A 195 32.65 -7.78 24.02
N SER A 196 32.32 -6.66 24.68
CA SER A 196 33.34 -5.72 25.19
C SER A 196 33.79 -6.03 26.63
N GLN A 197 33.20 -7.01 27.31
CA GLN A 197 33.61 -7.45 28.65
C GLN A 197 34.61 -8.61 28.64
N PHE A 198 35.06 -9.08 27.47
CA PHE A 198 36.15 -10.07 27.35
C PHE A 198 37.51 -9.45 26.97
N TYR A 199 37.62 -8.11 26.97
CA TYR A 199 38.85 -7.37 26.73
C TYR A 199 39.14 -6.33 27.83
N THR A 200 38.90 -6.69 29.08
CA THR A 200 39.49 -6.10 30.28
C THR A 200 39.80 -7.21 31.27
#